data_AF-A0A968MXZ3-F1
#
_entry.id   AF-A0A968MXZ3-F1
#
_cell.length_a   1.000
_cell.length_b   1.000
_cell.length_c   1.000
_cell.angle_alpha   90.00
_cell.angle_beta   90.00
_cell.angle_gamma   90.00
#
_symmetry.space_group_name_H-M   'P 1'
#
loop_
_entity.id
_entity.type
_entity.pdbx_description
1 polymer ?
#
loop_
_entity_poly.entity_id
_entity_poly.type
_entity_poly.pdbx_seq_one_letter_code
_entity_poly.pdbx_strand_id
1 'polypeptide(L)'
;MVKKNEIINGAPDWVYEEEFGFSKAFAWSSDGRSLAYMKFNEKRVKSYTLTYFDKLYPTLYTYKYPKAGEDNSIVSVHIYNLDSKQTSQADIGPETNQYIPRIKWTEDPSKLAIIRLNRLQNKVDVLSTDAHTGKSDIIFSETNKWYISEVNDNYINFLKDKNHFIIFSEMRWI
;
A
#
# COMPACT_ATOMS: atom_id res chain seq x y z
N MET A 1 -16.47 8.28 -2.83
CA MET A 1 -16.28 9.47 -3.68
C MET A 1 -14.81 9.90 -3.57
N VAL A 2 -14.07 9.89 -4.68
CA VAL A 2 -12.70 10.43 -4.75
C VAL A 2 -12.82 11.95 -4.69
N LYS A 3 -12.08 12.59 -3.77
CA LYS A 3 -12.02 14.05 -3.70
C LYS A 3 -10.59 14.46 -4.02
N LYS A 4 -10.43 15.16 -5.15
CA LYS A 4 -9.12 15.58 -5.67
C LYS A 4 -8.33 16.30 -4.58
N ASN A 5 -7.06 15.94 -4.40
CA ASN A 5 -6.16 16.52 -3.41
C ASN A 5 -6.62 16.34 -1.94
N GLU A 6 -7.40 15.30 -1.64
CA GLU A 6 -7.85 14.99 -0.29
C GLU A 6 -7.88 13.48 0.01
N ILE A 7 -8.66 12.71 -0.75
CA ILE A 7 -8.86 11.27 -0.52
C ILE A 7 -8.86 10.52 -1.84
N ILE A 8 -7.97 9.53 -1.95
CA ILE A 8 -7.86 8.59 -3.07
C ILE A 8 -8.20 7.18 -2.55
N ASN A 9 -9.01 6.43 -3.29
CA ASN A 9 -9.33 5.03 -2.96
C ASN A 9 -9.04 4.16 -4.19
N GLY A 10 -8.26 3.10 -4.02
CA GLY A 10 -7.94 2.14 -5.08
C GLY A 10 -6.92 2.61 -6.13
N ALA A 11 -6.49 3.86 -6.09
CA ALA A 11 -5.37 4.36 -6.88
C ALA A 11 -4.27 4.88 -5.94
N PRO A 12 -2.99 4.79 -6.34
CA PRO A 12 -1.88 5.35 -5.57
C PRO A 12 -1.89 6.88 -5.61
N ASP A 13 -1.24 7.48 -4.63
CA ASP A 13 -0.82 8.89 -4.73
C ASP A 13 0.50 9.00 -5.51
N TRP A 14 0.98 10.24 -5.69
CA TRP A 14 2.20 10.50 -6.46
C TRP A 14 3.43 9.72 -5.97
N VAL A 15 3.64 9.62 -4.64
CA VAL A 15 4.79 8.88 -4.09
C VAL A 15 4.69 7.40 -4.41
N TYR A 16 3.50 6.82 -4.26
CA TYR A 16 3.32 5.40 -4.50
C TYR A 16 3.37 5.02 -5.98
N GLU A 17 2.90 5.90 -6.85
CA GLU A 17 3.01 5.68 -8.29
C GLU A 17 4.47 5.72 -8.76
N GLU A 18 5.23 6.74 -8.36
CA GLU A 18 6.61 6.96 -8.81
C GLU A 18 7.63 6.07 -8.08
N GLU A 19 7.60 6.01 -6.75
CA GLU A 19 8.65 5.38 -5.94
C GLU A 19 8.42 3.87 -5.73
N PHE A 20 7.16 3.42 -5.74
CA PHE A 20 6.81 2.01 -5.56
C PHE A 20 6.31 1.33 -6.85
N GLY A 21 6.15 2.09 -7.94
CA GLY A 21 6.00 1.58 -9.30
C GLY A 21 4.71 0.78 -9.56
N PHE A 22 3.57 1.26 -9.07
CA PHE A 22 2.26 0.67 -9.41
C PHE A 22 1.20 1.74 -9.64
N SER A 23 0.20 1.44 -10.47
CA SER A 23 -0.92 2.34 -10.81
C SER A 23 -2.28 1.83 -10.31
N LYS A 24 -2.34 0.62 -9.76
CA LYS A 24 -3.54 0.01 -9.18
C LYS A 24 -3.30 -0.31 -7.71
N ALA A 25 -4.03 0.35 -6.83
CA ALA A 25 -3.95 0.17 -5.38
C ALA A 25 -5.14 -0.65 -4.86
N PHE A 26 -5.59 -1.65 -5.64
CA PHE A 26 -6.64 -2.60 -5.28
C PHE A 26 -6.38 -3.98 -5.86
N ALA A 27 -6.93 -5.01 -5.22
CA ALA A 27 -6.84 -6.40 -5.67
C ALA A 27 -8.10 -7.19 -5.30
N TRP A 28 -8.52 -8.09 -6.18
CA TRP A 28 -9.63 -9.01 -5.95
C TRP A 28 -9.15 -10.29 -5.28
N SER A 29 -9.95 -10.83 -4.36
CA SER A 29 -9.74 -12.18 -3.81
C SER A 29 -9.85 -13.23 -4.91
N SER A 30 -9.23 -14.39 -4.71
CA SER A 30 -9.20 -15.47 -5.71
C SER A 30 -10.59 -16.04 -6.03
N ASP A 31 -11.55 -15.89 -5.12
CA ASP A 31 -12.96 -16.26 -5.31
C ASP A 31 -13.84 -15.12 -5.88
N GLY A 32 -13.27 -13.93 -6.08
CA GLY A 32 -13.96 -12.74 -6.59
C GLY A 32 -14.99 -12.11 -5.64
N ARG A 33 -15.03 -12.53 -4.37
CA ARG A 33 -16.05 -12.08 -3.40
C ARG A 33 -15.62 -10.88 -2.56
N SER A 34 -14.33 -10.58 -2.54
CA SER A 34 -13.77 -9.49 -1.75
C SER A 34 -12.84 -8.62 -2.60
N LEU A 35 -12.94 -7.29 -2.40
CA LEU A 35 -12.07 -6.30 -3.01
C LEU A 35 -11.26 -5.62 -1.91
N ALA A 36 -9.95 -5.88 -1.89
CA ALA A 36 -9.02 -5.14 -1.05
C ALA A 36 -8.58 -3.87 -1.78
N TYR A 37 -8.55 -2.73 -1.11
CA TYR A 37 -8.09 -1.47 -1.68
C TYR A 37 -7.38 -0.61 -0.65
N MET A 38 -6.40 0.16 -1.12
CA MET A 38 -5.71 1.16 -0.33
C MET A 38 -6.47 2.48 -0.40
N LYS A 39 -6.53 3.17 0.73
CA LYS A 39 -7.07 4.52 0.86
C LYS A 39 -5.96 5.45 1.31
N PHE A 40 -5.71 6.48 0.52
CA PHE A 40 -4.72 7.52 0.78
C PHE A 40 -5.44 8.77 1.25
N ASN A 41 -5.08 9.26 2.44
CA ASN A 41 -5.52 10.55 2.95
C ASN A 41 -4.37 11.56 2.83
N GLU A 42 -4.43 12.35 1.77
CA GLU A 42 -3.39 13.32 1.38
C GLU A 42 -3.67 14.74 1.91
N LYS A 43 -4.65 14.91 2.81
CA LYS A 43 -5.04 16.24 3.33
C LYS A 43 -3.88 17.03 3.95
N ARG A 44 -2.95 16.34 4.61
CA ARG A 44 -1.75 16.93 5.24
C ARG A 44 -0.59 17.13 4.28
N VAL A 45 -0.62 16.48 3.12
CA VAL A 45 0.44 16.59 2.13
C VAL A 45 0.42 18.00 1.55
N LYS A 46 1.59 18.65 1.46
CA LYS A 46 1.70 19.97 0.85
C LYS A 46 1.49 19.88 -0.66
N SER A 47 0.91 20.93 -1.23
CA SER A 47 0.72 21.02 -2.68
C SER A 47 1.92 21.70 -3.34
N TYR A 48 2.22 21.28 -4.56
CA TYR A 48 3.16 21.94 -5.45
C TYR A 48 2.41 22.40 -6.71
N THR A 49 2.79 23.57 -7.24
CA THR A 49 2.16 24.19 -8.41
C THR A 49 3.17 24.34 -9.52
N LEU A 50 2.83 23.80 -10.68
CA LEU A 50 3.57 23.93 -11.93
C LEU A 50 2.81 24.86 -12.88
N THR A 51 3.55 25.64 -13.66
CA THR A 51 2.98 26.40 -14.78
C THR A 51 3.05 25.57 -16.05
N TYR A 52 1.91 25.32 -16.68
CA TYR A 52 1.79 24.65 -17.96
C TYR A 52 1.77 25.68 -19.09
N PHE A 53 2.68 25.51 -20.05
CA PHE A 53 2.86 26.41 -21.20
C PHE A 53 2.32 25.77 -22.50
N ASP A 54 1.26 24.98 -22.40
CA ASP A 54 0.63 24.27 -23.53
C ASP A 54 -0.34 25.14 -24.35
N LYS A 55 -0.61 26.38 -23.90
CA LYS A 55 -1.55 27.34 -24.49
C LYS A 55 -0.95 28.75 -24.56
N LEU A 56 -1.57 29.62 -25.36
CA LEU A 56 -1.19 31.04 -25.49
C LEU A 56 -1.16 31.76 -24.13
N TYR A 57 -2.09 31.39 -23.24
CA TYR A 57 -2.11 31.82 -21.85
C TYR A 57 -1.79 30.61 -20.96
N PRO A 58 -0.72 30.67 -20.15
CA PRO A 58 -0.35 29.56 -19.28
C PRO A 58 -1.43 29.21 -18.27
N THR A 59 -1.48 27.94 -17.88
CA THR A 59 -2.37 27.46 -16.82
C THR A 59 -1.57 26.95 -15.62
N LEU A 60 -2.18 26.97 -14.44
CA LEU A 60 -1.56 26.45 -13.23
C LEU A 60 -2.08 25.04 -12.95
N TYR A 61 -1.16 24.11 -12.73
CA TYR A 61 -1.43 22.74 -12.32
C TYR A 61 -0.93 22.52 -10.90
N THR A 62 -1.86 22.27 -9.97
CA THR A 62 -1.55 22.05 -8.56
C THR A 62 -1.89 20.61 -8.14
N TYR A 63 -0.93 19.93 -7.52
CA TYR A 63 -1.05 18.54 -7.07
C TYR A 63 -0.32 18.33 -5.73
N LYS A 64 -0.60 17.22 -5.04
CA LYS A 64 0.05 16.86 -3.78
C LYS A 64 1.46 16.32 -4.05
N TYR A 65 2.46 16.89 -3.37
CA TYR A 65 3.87 16.55 -3.54
C TYR A 65 4.61 16.65 -2.19
N PRO A 66 4.80 15.52 -1.48
CA PRO A 66 5.53 15.51 -0.22
C PRO A 66 7.03 15.60 -0.50
N LYS A 67 7.67 16.69 -0.08
CA LYS A 67 9.13 16.78 -0.08
C LYS A 67 9.71 15.92 1.04
N ALA A 68 10.99 15.55 0.92
CA ALA A 68 11.70 14.84 1.97
C ALA A 68 11.57 15.58 3.32
N GLY A 69 11.19 14.84 4.37
CA GLY A 69 10.95 15.38 5.71
C GLY A 69 9.54 15.92 5.97
N GLU A 70 8.68 16.02 4.95
CA GLU A 70 7.29 16.45 5.10
C GLU A 70 6.32 15.27 5.29
N ASP A 71 5.08 15.59 5.68
CA ASP A 71 3.99 14.64 5.84
C ASP A 71 3.70 13.90 4.52
N ASN A 72 3.64 12.57 4.61
CA ASN A 72 3.09 11.72 3.55
C ASN A 72 1.58 11.54 3.73
N SER A 73 0.93 10.97 2.73
CA SER A 73 -0.44 10.49 2.86
C SER A 73 -0.54 9.46 3.99
N ILE A 74 -1.58 9.59 4.82
CA ILE A 74 -1.93 8.54 5.78
C ILE A 74 -2.62 7.44 4.98
N VAL A 75 -2.01 6.26 4.94
CA VAL A 75 -2.50 5.10 4.18
C VAL A 75 -3.23 4.13 5.09
N SER A 76 -4.35 3.61 4.60
CA SER A 76 -5.11 2.54 5.24
C SER A 76 -5.52 1.51 4.20
N VAL A 77 -5.69 0.25 4.61
CA VAL A 77 -6.16 -0.83 3.74
C VAL A 77 -7.55 -1.25 4.17
N HIS A 78 -8.45 -1.39 3.20
CA HIS A 78 -9.85 -1.70 3.39
C HIS A 78 -10.22 -2.91 2.55
N ILE A 79 -11.08 -3.78 3.07
CA ILE A 79 -11.52 -5.00 2.40
C ILE A 79 -13.04 -4.96 2.34
N TYR A 80 -13.58 -4.80 1.14
CA TYR A 80 -15.01 -4.79 0.89
C TYR A 80 -15.49 -6.19 0.48
N ASN A 81 -16.43 -6.76 1.22
CA ASN A 81 -17.06 -8.04 0.88
C ASN A 81 -18.38 -7.80 0.14
N LEU A 82 -18.55 -8.43 -1.03
CA LEU A 82 -19.69 -8.23 -1.91
C LEU A 82 -20.98 -8.85 -1.35
N ASP A 83 -20.88 -10.00 -0.69
CA ASP A 83 -22.03 -10.74 -0.17
C ASP A 83 -22.65 -10.02 1.03
N SER A 84 -21.82 -9.65 2.02
CA SER A 84 -22.27 -8.97 3.23
C SER A 84 -22.45 -7.46 3.04
N LYS A 85 -21.87 -6.88 1.98
CA LYS A 85 -21.79 -5.44 1.70
C LYS A 85 -21.09 -4.66 2.83
N GLN A 86 -20.21 -5.31 3.58
CA GLN A 86 -19.45 -4.70 4.67
C GLN A 86 -18.01 -4.41 4.24
N THR A 87 -17.45 -3.36 4.81
CA THR A 87 -16.02 -3.03 4.70
C THR A 87 -15.35 -3.27 6.04
N SER A 88 -14.33 -4.11 6.08
CA SER A 88 -13.41 -4.21 7.20
C SER A 88 -12.18 -3.33 6.91
N GLN A 89 -11.64 -2.70 7.95
CA GLN A 89 -10.36 -2.00 7.85
C GLN A 89 -9.27 -2.92 8.40
N ALA A 90 -8.21 -3.13 7.63
CA ALA A 90 -7.08 -3.92 8.08
C ALA A 90 -6.33 -3.21 9.22
N ASP A 91 -6.02 -3.96 10.27
CA ASP A 91 -5.09 -3.53 11.31
C ASP A 91 -3.66 -3.61 10.75
N ILE A 92 -3.10 -2.45 10.43
CA ILE A 92 -1.72 -2.31 9.95
C ILE A 92 -0.80 -1.72 11.02
N GLY A 93 -1.22 -1.78 12.29
CA GLY A 93 -0.55 -1.18 13.42
C GLY A 93 -0.88 0.31 13.65
N PRO A 94 -0.44 0.88 14.78
CA PRO A 94 -0.80 2.24 15.19
C PRO A 94 0.03 3.33 14.50
N GLU A 95 1.19 2.98 13.92
CA GLU A 95 2.04 3.94 13.23
C GLU A 95 1.40 4.39 11.92
N THR A 96 1.33 5.70 11.71
CA THR A 96 0.75 6.28 10.48
C THR A 96 1.83 6.73 9.50
N ASN A 97 3.04 6.95 9.99
CA ASN A 97 4.22 7.29 9.20
C ASN A 97 4.93 6.02 8.74
N GLN A 98 4.30 5.32 7.81
CA GLN A 98 4.76 4.05 7.25
C GLN A 98 4.36 3.94 5.78
N TYR A 99 4.91 2.96 5.08
CA TYR A 99 4.56 2.66 3.70
C TYR A 99 3.91 1.29 3.57
N ILE A 100 2.96 1.16 2.65
CA ILE A 100 2.28 -0.09 2.29
C ILE A 100 2.58 -0.39 0.82
N PRO A 101 3.81 -0.78 0.46
CA PRO A 101 4.22 -0.93 -0.93
C PRO A 101 3.33 -1.89 -1.73
N ARG A 102 2.81 -2.96 -1.11
CA ARG A 102 1.93 -3.94 -1.78
C ARG A 102 0.87 -4.50 -0.84
N ILE A 103 -0.29 -4.78 -1.42
CA ILE A 103 -1.30 -5.69 -0.88
C ILE A 103 -1.46 -6.85 -1.86
N LYS A 104 -1.54 -8.08 -1.37
CA LYS A 104 -1.61 -9.29 -2.21
C LYS A 104 -2.50 -10.32 -1.54
N TRP A 105 -3.53 -10.80 -2.23
CA TRP A 105 -4.30 -11.93 -1.72
C TRP A 105 -3.42 -13.18 -1.67
N THR A 106 -3.59 -13.97 -0.61
CA THR A 106 -2.95 -15.28 -0.53
C THR A 106 -3.75 -16.30 -1.37
N GLU A 107 -3.26 -17.54 -1.44
CA GLU A 107 -4.03 -18.66 -2.02
C GLU A 107 -5.28 -19.02 -1.20
N ASP A 108 -5.39 -18.51 0.03
CA ASP A 108 -6.61 -18.52 0.83
C ASP A 108 -7.38 -17.19 0.63
N PRO A 109 -8.60 -17.22 0.05
CA PRO A 109 -9.40 -16.00 -0.19
C PRO A 109 -9.87 -15.30 1.09
N SER A 110 -9.71 -15.93 2.27
CA SER A 110 -9.98 -15.30 3.55
C SER A 110 -8.81 -14.46 4.08
N LYS A 111 -7.63 -14.51 3.43
CA LYS A 111 -6.41 -13.86 3.91
C LYS A 111 -5.81 -12.91 2.87
N LEU A 112 -5.61 -11.67 3.30
CA LEU A 112 -4.87 -10.65 2.55
C LEU A 112 -3.48 -10.49 3.17
N ALA A 113 -2.44 -10.58 2.35
CA ALA A 113 -1.10 -10.17 2.74
C ALA A 113 -0.92 -8.66 2.53
N ILE A 114 -0.44 -7.96 3.56
CA ILE A 114 -0.11 -6.54 3.51
C ILE A 114 1.38 -6.42 3.80
N ILE A 115 2.15 -5.88 2.85
CA ILE A 115 3.58 -5.63 3.03
C ILE A 115 3.73 -4.21 3.56
N ARG A 116 4.36 -4.08 4.73
CA ARG A 116 4.49 -2.83 5.48
C ARG A 116 5.96 -2.50 5.67
N LEU A 117 6.35 -1.29 5.26
CA LEU A 117 7.68 -0.73 5.50
C LEU A 117 7.60 0.40 6.51
N ASN A 118 8.58 0.50 7.40
CA ASN A 118 8.73 1.68 8.24
C ASN A 118 9.17 2.91 7.42
N ARG A 119 9.10 4.11 8.01
CA ARG A 119 9.47 5.36 7.31
C ARG A 119 10.91 5.38 6.78
N LEU A 120 11.85 4.74 7.49
CA LEU A 120 13.24 4.63 7.08
C LEU A 120 13.47 3.60 5.97
N GLN A 121 12.44 2.82 5.60
CA GLN A 121 12.49 1.76 4.61
C GLN A 121 13.57 0.71 4.89
N ASN A 122 13.86 0.46 6.16
CA ASN A 122 14.88 -0.49 6.60
C ASN A 122 14.31 -1.64 7.45
N LYS A 123 13.00 -1.62 7.70
CA LYS A 123 12.26 -2.74 8.28
C LYS A 123 11.01 -3.02 7.46
N VAL A 124 10.82 -4.28 7.09
CA VAL A 124 9.67 -4.80 6.38
C VAL A 124 8.96 -5.85 7.22
N ASP A 125 7.65 -5.74 7.31
CA ASP A 125 6.78 -6.75 7.89
C ASP A 125 5.77 -7.22 6.82
N VAL A 126 5.52 -8.53 6.77
CA VAL A 126 4.39 -9.09 6.03
C VAL A 126 3.31 -9.43 7.04
N LEU A 127 2.17 -8.77 6.91
CA LEU A 127 0.99 -9.00 7.72
C LEU A 127 0.05 -9.97 6.99
N SER A 128 -0.39 -11.03 7.67
CA SER A 128 -1.53 -11.84 7.23
C SER A 128 -2.79 -11.28 7.88
N THR A 129 -3.66 -10.68 7.08
CA THR A 129 -4.89 -10.03 7.52
C THR A 129 -6.11 -10.89 7.21
N ASP A 130 -6.93 -11.18 8.20
CA ASP A 130 -8.24 -11.80 8.03
C ASP A 130 -9.19 -10.82 7.32
N ALA A 131 -9.73 -11.24 6.17
CA ALA A 131 -10.52 -10.40 5.29
C ALA A 131 -11.85 -9.95 5.90
N HIS A 132 -12.42 -10.74 6.81
CA HIS A 132 -13.72 -10.45 7.41
C HIS A 132 -13.60 -9.48 8.58
N THR A 133 -12.63 -9.71 9.45
CA THR A 133 -12.46 -8.99 10.71
C THR A 133 -11.46 -7.83 10.61
N GLY A 134 -10.57 -7.86 9.62
CA GLY A 134 -9.47 -6.90 9.48
C GLY A 134 -8.32 -7.13 10.45
N LYS A 135 -8.37 -8.16 11.32
CA LYS A 135 -7.27 -8.47 12.25
C LYS A 135 -6.05 -8.97 11.48
N SER A 136 -4.86 -8.59 11.93
CA SER A 136 -3.61 -8.95 11.28
C SER A 136 -2.61 -9.55 12.24
N ASP A 137 -1.88 -10.56 11.76
CA ASP A 137 -0.71 -11.13 12.43
C ASP A 137 0.53 -10.93 11.55
N ILE A 138 1.68 -10.65 12.17
CA ILE A 138 2.96 -10.60 11.44
C ILE A 138 3.39 -12.03 11.15
N ILE A 139 3.49 -12.40 9.86
CA ILE A 139 3.95 -13.73 9.42
C ILE A 139 5.41 -13.74 8.95
N PHE A 140 5.98 -12.56 8.71
CA PHE A 140 7.38 -12.36 8.39
C PHE A 140 7.83 -10.95 8.80
N SER A 141 9.06 -10.83 9.29
CA SER A 141 9.68 -9.55 9.62
C SER A 141 11.17 -9.61 9.30
N GLU A 142 11.68 -8.58 8.63
CA GLU A 142 13.10 -8.42 8.34
C GLU A 142 13.52 -6.97 8.62
N THR A 143 14.72 -6.80 9.16
CA THR A 143 15.35 -5.49 9.35
C THR A 143 16.74 -5.50 8.76
N ASN A 144 17.01 -4.56 7.86
CA ASN A 144 18.30 -4.36 7.23
C ASN A 144 18.97 -3.11 7.82
N LYS A 145 20.30 -3.15 7.98
CA LYS A 145 21.08 -1.99 8.44
C LYS A 145 20.97 -0.80 7.49
N TRP A 146 20.81 -1.07 6.19
CA TRP A 146 20.81 -0.06 5.13
C TRP A 146 19.38 0.29 4.71
N TYR A 147 18.77 -0.56 3.89
CA TYR A 147 17.40 -0.42 3.40
C TYR A 147 16.89 -1.79 2.90
N ILE A 148 15.58 -1.90 2.70
CA ILE A 148 14.93 -3.04 2.04
C ILE A 148 14.77 -2.66 0.56
N SER A 149 15.41 -3.41 -0.34
CA SER A 149 15.29 -3.17 -1.78
C SER A 149 14.02 -3.84 -2.35
N GLU A 150 13.54 -3.28 -3.47
CA GLU A 150 12.64 -3.97 -4.41
C GLU A 150 11.38 -4.66 -3.83
N VAL A 151 10.62 -3.95 -2.99
CA VAL A 151 9.31 -4.43 -2.52
C VAL A 151 8.24 -4.29 -3.62
N ASN A 152 8.36 -5.13 -4.66
CA ASN A 152 7.48 -5.18 -5.82
C ASN A 152 6.50 -6.39 -5.76
N ASP A 153 5.77 -6.64 -6.85
CA ASP A 153 4.74 -7.69 -6.91
C ASP A 153 5.29 -9.12 -6.68
N ASN A 154 6.58 -9.32 -6.92
CA ASN A 154 7.27 -10.60 -6.76
C ASN A 154 7.94 -10.76 -5.39
N TYR A 155 7.93 -9.73 -4.53
CA TYR A 155 8.61 -9.76 -3.23
C TYR A 155 8.22 -10.98 -2.38
N ILE A 156 6.93 -11.34 -2.40
CA ILE A 156 6.38 -12.53 -1.74
C ILE A 156 5.51 -13.34 -2.70
N ASN A 157 5.66 -14.66 -2.70
CA ASN A 157 4.87 -15.58 -3.50
C ASN A 157 4.29 -16.68 -2.62
N PHE A 158 2.96 -16.73 -2.49
CA PHE A 158 2.25 -17.75 -1.73
C PHE A 158 2.14 -19.04 -2.55
N LEU A 159 2.32 -20.18 -1.89
CA LEU A 159 2.24 -21.50 -2.51
C LEU A 159 0.81 -22.03 -2.45
N LYS A 160 0.46 -22.87 -3.43
CA LYS A 160 -0.89 -23.46 -3.58
C LYS A 160 -1.36 -24.29 -2.38
N ASP A 161 -0.44 -24.72 -1.52
CA ASP A 161 -0.75 -25.42 -0.28
C ASP A 161 -1.30 -24.51 0.83
N LYS A 162 -1.35 -23.20 0.58
CA LYS A 162 -1.88 -22.14 1.46
C LYS A 162 -1.11 -21.91 2.76
N ASN A 163 -0.05 -22.68 3.02
CA ASN A 163 0.68 -22.65 4.28
C ASN A 163 2.09 -22.08 4.13
N HIS A 164 2.62 -22.09 2.90
CA HIS A 164 3.98 -21.63 2.64
C HIS A 164 4.02 -20.45 1.68
N PHE A 165 5.10 -19.71 1.76
CA PHE A 165 5.43 -18.64 0.84
C PHE A 165 6.95 -18.59 0.61
N ILE A 166 7.35 -17.97 -0.48
CA ILE A 166 8.74 -17.68 -0.83
C ILE A 166 8.92 -16.16 -0.80
N ILE A 167 9.99 -15.69 -0.15
CA ILE A 167 10.38 -14.27 -0.11
C ILE A 167 11.73 -14.10 -0.78
N PHE A 168 11.88 -13.00 -1.53
CA PHE A 168 13.17 -12.52 -1.97
C PHE A 168 13.76 -11.57 -0.92
N SER A 169 14.99 -11.84 -0.49
CA SER A 169 15.71 -11.02 0.49
C SER A 169 17.15 -10.84 0.06
N GLU A 170 17.66 -9.62 0.19
CA GLU A 170 19.08 -9.31 0.02
C GLU A 170 19.89 -9.52 1.31
N MET A 171 19.22 -9.83 2.41
CA MET A 171 19.90 -9.99 3.68
C MET A 171 20.74 -11.27 3.65
N ARG A 172 22.04 -11.09 3.88
CA ARG A 172 22.98 -12.20 4.05
C ARG A 172 22.93 -12.64 5.50
N TRP A 173 22.39 -13.83 5.71
CA TRP A 173 22.43 -14.53 6.99
C TRP A 173 23.81 -15.21 7.13
N ILE A 174 24.83 -14.44 7.47
CA ILE A 174 26.21 -14.91 7.69
C ILE A 174 26.69 -14.42 9.04
#